data_AF-A0AAW5JTG1-F1
#
_entry.id   AF-A0AAW5JTG1-F1
#
_cell.length_a   1.000
_cell.length_b   1.000
_cell.length_c   1.000
_cell.angle_alpha   90.00
_cell.angle_beta   90.00
_cell.angle_gamma   90.00
#
_symmetry.space_group_name_H-M   'P 1'
#
loop_
_entity.id
_entity.type
_entity.pdbx_description
1 polymer ?
#
loop_
_entity_poly.entity_id
_entity_poly.type
_entity_poly.pdbx_seq_one_letter_code
_entity_poly.pdbx_strand_id
1 'polypeptide(L)'
;MVSEIAQTDNFNDKTNIKVVGVGGAGGNAVNRMITEGLQSVEFIAINTDAKDLLRSDADVKISLNDASSRGLGAGADPEKGAKAAQDHQSDIEEALKGSDMVFVTCGEGGGTGTGASPIVARAAHQQGALTIAVVTRPFSFEGPQRSASAALGIENLRKEVDALIVIPNDRLLELSDRTIGIVDAFKTADTALLAGVQGITDLITSNSYIHVDFNDVNAILRGAGTALFGIGSARGEDRATQAAEIAISSPLLEESIEGAHGALINIAGPTDLKLQEAAAAVALVQKAIHPEAQIIWGLSLDDAYGDEVRVTVIAAGFDANSKKPDQPAEEKPAAAKENTVPLSALSAGVQAPAQQPQPVQTPAVPQVQPLSSYIPSTPDQNVASFDQTTEHEVVSANDPGDLDIPDFLR
;
A
#
# COMPACT_ATOMS: atom_id res chain seq x y z
N MET A 1 -49.00 -38.32 -12.64
CA MET A 1 -48.33 -37.56 -11.57
C MET A 1 -46.87 -37.94 -11.61
N VAL A 2 -46.08 -37.19 -12.38
CA VAL A 2 -44.62 -37.30 -12.39
C VAL A 2 -44.15 -35.97 -11.83
N SER A 3 -43.44 -36.04 -10.72
CA SER A 3 -43.02 -34.89 -9.92
C SER A 3 -42.21 -33.91 -10.76
N GLU A 4 -42.72 -32.69 -10.93
CA GLU A 4 -41.90 -31.52 -11.27
C GLU A 4 -40.97 -31.30 -10.07
N ILE A 5 -39.75 -31.81 -10.18
CA ILE A 5 -38.64 -31.31 -9.38
C ILE A 5 -38.30 -29.97 -10.03
N ALA A 6 -38.70 -28.89 -9.39
CA ALA A 6 -38.31 -27.54 -9.75
C ALA A 6 -36.77 -27.45 -9.73
N GLN A 7 -36.14 -27.65 -10.88
CA GLN A 7 -34.77 -27.20 -11.14
C GLN A 7 -34.85 -25.86 -11.88
N THR A 8 -35.29 -24.86 -11.13
CA THR A 8 -34.78 -23.49 -11.28
C THR A 8 -34.01 -23.19 -10.01
N ASP A 9 -33.02 -24.01 -9.73
CA ASP A 9 -31.97 -23.66 -8.79
C ASP A 9 -31.18 -22.53 -9.46
N ASN A 10 -31.32 -21.33 -8.90
CA ASN A 10 -30.34 -20.26 -9.08
C ASN A 10 -29.00 -20.80 -8.55
N PHE A 11 -28.25 -21.54 -9.38
CA PHE A 11 -26.84 -21.88 -9.15
C PHE A 11 -25.96 -20.63 -9.35
N ASN A 12 -26.34 -19.51 -8.75
CA ASN A 12 -25.52 -18.31 -8.76
C ASN A 12 -24.71 -18.27 -7.47
N ASP A 13 -23.87 -19.30 -7.28
CA ASP A 13 -22.89 -19.43 -6.19
C ASP A 13 -21.61 -18.62 -6.48
N LYS A 14 -21.64 -17.76 -7.50
CA LYS A 14 -20.50 -16.96 -7.90
C LYS A 14 -20.47 -15.69 -7.06
N THR A 15 -19.55 -15.63 -6.10
CA THR A 15 -19.19 -14.41 -5.36
C THR A 15 -18.87 -13.30 -6.35
N ASN A 16 -19.60 -12.20 -6.29
CA ASN A 16 -19.36 -11.04 -7.13
C ASN A 16 -18.24 -10.19 -6.53
N ILE A 17 -17.04 -10.35 -7.09
CA ILE A 17 -15.83 -9.65 -6.65
C ILE A 17 -15.54 -8.50 -7.62
N LYS A 18 -15.37 -7.28 -7.08
CA LYS A 18 -14.94 -6.12 -7.86
C LYS A 18 -13.60 -5.60 -7.38
N VAL A 19 -12.75 -5.18 -8.32
CA VAL A 19 -11.45 -4.56 -8.03
C VAL A 19 -11.43 -3.13 -8.54
N VAL A 20 -11.29 -2.18 -7.63
CA VAL A 20 -11.38 -0.75 -7.90
C VAL A 20 -10.01 -0.09 -7.79
N GLY A 21 -9.45 0.30 -8.93
CA GLY A 21 -8.22 1.07 -9.03
C GLY A 21 -8.50 2.55 -8.91
N VAL A 22 -8.02 3.20 -7.85
CA VAL A 22 -8.24 4.63 -7.59
C VAL A 22 -6.96 5.44 -7.85
N GLY A 23 -7.08 6.43 -8.74
CA GLY A 23 -5.95 7.26 -9.20
C GLY A 23 -4.99 6.51 -10.13
N GLY A 24 -3.87 7.14 -10.48
CA GLY A 24 -2.94 6.58 -11.47
C GLY A 24 -2.26 5.28 -11.05
N ALA A 25 -1.77 5.19 -9.80
CA ALA A 25 -1.16 3.96 -9.30
C ALA A 25 -2.17 2.81 -9.19
N GLY A 26 -3.39 3.08 -8.71
CA GLY A 26 -4.47 2.07 -8.69
C GLY A 26 -4.87 1.62 -10.10
N GLY A 27 -4.96 2.55 -11.05
CA GLY A 27 -5.22 2.24 -12.45
C GLY A 27 -4.13 1.39 -13.09
N ASN A 28 -2.85 1.67 -12.80
CA ASN A 28 -1.72 0.85 -13.26
C ASN A 28 -1.79 -0.57 -12.69
N ALA A 29 -2.08 -0.70 -11.40
CA ALA A 29 -2.24 -2.00 -10.75
C ALA A 29 -3.39 -2.80 -11.38
N VAL A 30 -4.55 -2.17 -11.63
CA VAL A 30 -5.68 -2.80 -12.33
C VAL A 30 -5.30 -3.26 -13.74
N ASN A 31 -4.65 -2.42 -14.53
CA ASN A 31 -4.21 -2.81 -15.88
C ASN A 31 -3.22 -3.98 -15.84
N ARG A 32 -2.35 -4.04 -14.83
CA ARG A 32 -1.47 -5.19 -14.60
C ARG A 32 -2.26 -6.45 -14.22
N MET A 33 -3.23 -6.35 -13.32
CA MET A 33 -4.10 -7.48 -12.96
C MET A 33 -4.84 -8.06 -14.18
N ILE A 34 -5.30 -7.20 -15.08
CA ILE A 34 -5.92 -7.60 -16.34
C ILE A 34 -4.90 -8.31 -17.25
N THR A 35 -3.70 -7.74 -17.39
CA THR A 35 -2.63 -8.29 -18.23
C THR A 35 -2.15 -9.65 -17.74
N GLU A 36 -2.02 -9.83 -16.43
CA GLU A 36 -1.66 -11.10 -15.79
C GLU A 36 -2.84 -12.10 -15.76
N GLY A 37 -4.01 -11.67 -16.22
CA GLY A 37 -5.15 -12.54 -16.46
C GLY A 37 -5.92 -12.93 -15.20
N LEU A 38 -5.96 -12.08 -14.18
CA LEU A 38 -6.78 -12.31 -12.98
C LEU A 38 -8.25 -12.47 -13.39
N GLN A 39 -8.82 -13.65 -13.14
CA GLN A 39 -10.15 -14.05 -13.60
C GLN A 39 -11.22 -13.79 -12.54
N SER A 40 -12.49 -13.87 -12.95
CA SER A 40 -13.66 -13.85 -12.04
C SER A 40 -13.79 -12.61 -11.17
N VAL A 41 -13.22 -11.49 -11.61
CA VAL A 41 -13.37 -10.16 -11.01
C VAL A 41 -13.83 -9.16 -12.05
N GLU A 42 -14.60 -8.16 -11.64
CA GLU A 42 -14.93 -6.99 -12.46
C GLU A 42 -13.98 -5.84 -12.11
N PHE A 43 -13.34 -5.26 -13.12
CA PHE A 43 -12.38 -4.18 -12.92
C PHE A 43 -13.03 -2.79 -13.09
N ILE A 44 -12.81 -1.93 -12.10
CA ILE A 44 -13.28 -0.55 -12.11
C ILE A 44 -12.07 0.38 -11.97
N ALA A 45 -11.90 1.32 -12.90
CA ALA A 45 -10.90 2.37 -12.81
C ALA A 45 -11.56 3.71 -12.47
N ILE A 46 -11.07 4.39 -11.44
CA ILE A 46 -11.57 5.69 -10.98
C ILE A 46 -10.43 6.70 -10.98
N ASN A 47 -10.53 7.76 -11.79
CA ASN A 47 -9.47 8.77 -11.84
C ASN A 47 -9.99 10.17 -12.16
N THR A 48 -9.30 11.19 -11.64
CA THR A 48 -9.51 12.61 -11.99
C THR A 48 -8.72 13.02 -13.25
N ASP A 49 -7.73 12.22 -13.65
CA ASP A 49 -7.03 12.38 -14.93
C ASP A 49 -7.74 11.57 -16.03
N ALA A 50 -8.43 12.28 -16.92
CA ALA A 50 -9.18 11.66 -18.01
C ALA A 50 -8.26 10.99 -19.06
N LYS A 51 -7.03 11.48 -19.25
CA LYS A 51 -6.10 10.91 -20.24
C LYS A 51 -5.58 9.56 -19.78
N ASP A 52 -5.31 9.44 -18.49
CA ASP A 52 -4.89 8.19 -17.88
C ASP A 52 -6.03 7.17 -17.91
N LEU A 53 -7.25 7.60 -17.56
CA LEU A 53 -8.43 6.73 -17.58
C LEU A 53 -8.75 6.19 -18.99
N LEU A 54 -8.55 6.97 -20.04
CA LEU A 54 -8.72 6.53 -21.44
C LEU A 54 -7.80 5.37 -21.83
N ARG A 55 -6.65 5.23 -21.17
CA ARG A 55 -5.68 4.16 -21.40
C ARG A 55 -5.92 2.92 -20.54
N SER A 56 -6.85 2.98 -19.59
CA SER A 56 -7.16 1.83 -18.74
C SER A 56 -7.91 0.76 -19.53
N ASP A 57 -7.64 -0.49 -19.24
CA ASP A 57 -8.32 -1.67 -19.81
C ASP A 57 -9.49 -2.15 -18.93
N ALA A 58 -9.80 -1.44 -17.84
CA ALA A 58 -10.88 -1.79 -16.92
C ALA A 58 -12.26 -1.83 -17.59
N ASP A 59 -13.13 -2.73 -17.11
CA ASP A 59 -14.50 -2.93 -17.59
C ASP A 59 -15.36 -1.68 -17.41
N VAL A 60 -15.20 -1.02 -16.26
CA VAL A 60 -15.91 0.22 -15.90
C VAL A 60 -14.90 1.33 -15.62
N LYS A 61 -15.16 2.52 -16.15
CA LYS A 61 -14.28 3.69 -16.04
C LYS A 61 -15.08 4.89 -15.52
N ILE A 62 -14.73 5.37 -14.34
CA ILE A 62 -15.38 6.52 -13.69
C ILE A 62 -14.42 7.71 -13.71
N SER A 63 -14.80 8.75 -14.45
CA SER A 63 -14.02 9.98 -14.52
C SER A 63 -14.51 10.95 -13.45
N LEU A 64 -13.66 11.24 -12.48
CA LEU A 64 -13.92 12.22 -11.42
C LEU A 64 -13.62 13.64 -11.92
N ASN A 65 -14.37 14.07 -12.94
CA ASN A 65 -14.17 15.38 -13.56
C ASN A 65 -14.90 16.47 -12.75
N ASP A 66 -14.13 17.30 -12.05
CA ASP A 66 -14.65 18.57 -11.54
C ASP A 66 -14.55 19.62 -12.66
N ALA A 67 -15.57 20.47 -12.80
CA ALA A 67 -15.50 21.69 -13.61
C ALA A 67 -14.25 22.54 -13.29
N SER A 68 -13.72 22.44 -12.06
CA SER A 68 -12.50 23.12 -11.62
C SER A 68 -11.19 22.47 -12.11
N SER A 69 -11.13 21.14 -12.27
CA SER A 69 -9.90 20.42 -12.63
C SER A 69 -9.67 20.30 -14.13
N ARG A 70 -10.72 20.45 -14.94
CA ARG A 70 -10.69 20.29 -16.41
C ARG A 70 -10.04 18.97 -16.85
N GLY A 71 -10.16 17.92 -16.03
CA GLY A 71 -9.58 16.59 -16.29
C GLY A 71 -8.06 16.52 -16.18
N LEU A 72 -7.42 17.48 -15.48
CA LEU A 72 -5.96 17.55 -15.30
C LEU A 72 -5.46 16.88 -14.01
N GLY A 73 -6.32 16.11 -13.33
CA GLY A 73 -5.99 15.46 -12.08
C GLY A 73 -6.12 16.36 -10.83
N ALA A 74 -5.91 15.75 -9.66
CA ALA A 74 -6.00 16.43 -8.36
C ALA A 74 -4.75 17.25 -7.97
N GLY A 75 -3.65 17.19 -8.75
CA GLY A 75 -2.44 17.97 -8.47
C GLY A 75 -1.75 17.65 -7.14
N ALA A 76 -1.73 16.37 -6.73
CA ALA A 76 -1.21 15.89 -5.45
C ALA A 76 -1.93 16.45 -4.19
N ASP A 77 -3.14 17.00 -4.35
CA ASP A 77 -3.98 17.50 -3.27
C ASP A 77 -5.08 16.47 -2.92
N PRO A 78 -5.02 15.83 -1.74
CA PRO A 78 -6.04 14.86 -1.31
C PRO A 78 -7.43 15.47 -1.15
N GLU A 79 -7.56 16.74 -0.76
CA GLU A 79 -8.87 17.37 -0.55
C GLU A 79 -9.61 17.51 -1.88
N LYS A 80 -8.90 17.85 -2.95
CA LYS A 80 -9.47 17.86 -4.31
C LYS A 80 -9.90 16.47 -4.76
N GLY A 81 -9.10 15.44 -4.48
CA GLY A 81 -9.44 14.05 -4.78
C GLY A 81 -10.72 13.62 -4.05
N ALA A 82 -10.81 13.93 -2.75
CA ALA A 82 -11.97 13.62 -1.93
C ALA A 82 -13.22 14.35 -2.40
N LYS A 83 -13.12 15.65 -2.69
CA LYS A 83 -14.24 16.43 -3.20
C LYS A 83 -14.73 15.90 -4.55
N ALA A 84 -13.81 15.62 -5.48
CA ALA A 84 -14.17 15.08 -6.79
C ALA A 84 -14.89 13.73 -6.66
N ALA A 85 -14.47 12.86 -5.74
CA ALA A 85 -15.17 11.61 -5.46
C ALA A 85 -16.56 11.83 -4.83
N GLN A 86 -16.71 12.79 -3.91
CA GLN A 86 -18.00 13.14 -3.31
C GLN A 86 -18.99 13.67 -4.36
N ASP A 87 -18.53 14.51 -5.29
CA ASP A 87 -19.37 15.07 -6.35
C ASP A 87 -19.88 13.98 -7.32
N HIS A 88 -19.19 12.82 -7.40
CA HIS A 88 -19.53 11.67 -8.25
C HIS A 88 -19.94 10.44 -7.42
N GLN A 89 -20.43 10.65 -6.19
CA GLN A 89 -20.81 9.57 -5.27
C GLN A 89 -21.85 8.61 -5.90
N SER A 90 -22.82 9.14 -6.66
CA SER A 90 -23.85 8.32 -7.31
C SER A 90 -23.27 7.30 -8.28
N ASP A 91 -22.28 7.71 -9.07
CA ASP A 91 -21.67 6.90 -10.12
C ASP A 91 -20.82 5.79 -9.48
N ILE A 92 -20.12 6.12 -8.39
CA ILE A 92 -19.36 5.17 -7.58
C ILE A 92 -20.30 4.13 -6.95
N GLU A 93 -21.41 4.57 -6.36
CA GLU A 93 -22.39 3.68 -5.74
C GLU A 93 -23.03 2.73 -6.75
N GLU A 94 -23.40 3.23 -7.93
CA GLU A 94 -23.98 2.43 -9.01
C GLU A 94 -22.99 1.37 -9.51
N ALA A 95 -21.73 1.74 -9.72
CA ALA A 95 -20.69 0.81 -10.17
C ALA A 95 -20.38 -0.29 -9.14
N LEU A 96 -20.53 -0.01 -7.85
CA LEU A 96 -20.28 -0.97 -6.76
C LEU A 96 -21.48 -1.86 -6.42
N LYS A 97 -22.64 -1.60 -7.01
CA LYS A 97 -23.88 -2.27 -6.66
C LYS A 97 -23.84 -3.77 -6.92
N GLY A 98 -24.31 -4.53 -5.93
CA GLY A 98 -24.43 -5.98 -6.00
C GLY A 98 -23.09 -6.73 -5.86
N SER A 99 -22.04 -6.05 -5.38
CA SER A 99 -20.76 -6.68 -5.04
C SER A 99 -20.87 -7.37 -3.69
N ASP A 100 -20.43 -8.62 -3.60
CA ASP A 100 -20.25 -9.31 -2.32
C ASP A 100 -18.92 -8.89 -1.68
N MET A 101 -17.93 -8.59 -2.51
CA MET A 101 -16.58 -8.25 -2.11
C MET A 101 -16.00 -7.15 -3.00
N VAL A 102 -15.34 -6.16 -2.40
CA VAL A 102 -14.71 -5.06 -3.12
C VAL A 102 -13.27 -4.88 -2.65
N PHE A 103 -12.34 -4.97 -3.59
CA PHE A 103 -10.95 -4.57 -3.38
C PHE A 103 -10.77 -3.12 -3.81
N VAL A 104 -10.26 -2.26 -2.93
CA VAL A 104 -9.85 -0.90 -3.26
C VAL A 104 -8.33 -0.86 -3.33
N THR A 105 -7.78 -0.56 -4.51
CA THR A 105 -6.33 -0.45 -4.71
C THR A 105 -5.92 0.96 -5.09
N CYS A 106 -4.93 1.50 -4.40
CA CYS A 106 -4.37 2.80 -4.72
C CYS A 106 -2.94 2.99 -4.20
N GLY A 107 -2.22 3.90 -4.85
CA GLY A 107 -0.98 4.46 -4.31
C GLY A 107 -1.28 5.65 -3.42
N GLU A 108 -0.96 5.51 -2.13
CA GLU A 108 -1.12 6.56 -1.14
C GLU A 108 -0.05 7.65 -1.28
N GLY A 109 -0.39 8.87 -0.89
CA GLY A 109 0.50 10.04 -0.97
C GLY A 109 0.27 10.94 -2.19
N GLY A 110 -0.52 10.48 -3.17
CA GLY A 110 -1.04 11.29 -4.26
C GLY A 110 -2.24 12.17 -3.86
N GLY A 111 -2.91 12.79 -4.83
CA GLY A 111 -4.14 13.53 -4.60
C GLY A 111 -5.39 12.66 -4.78
N THR A 112 -5.54 12.04 -5.94
CA THR A 112 -6.71 11.21 -6.26
C THR A 112 -6.79 9.96 -5.40
N GLY A 113 -5.73 9.14 -5.34
CA GLY A 113 -5.70 7.90 -4.56
C GLY A 113 -6.06 8.16 -3.09
N THR A 114 -5.21 8.93 -2.41
CA THR A 114 -5.34 9.32 -0.99
C THR A 114 -6.70 9.95 -0.64
N GLY A 115 -7.25 10.78 -1.52
CA GLY A 115 -8.49 11.52 -1.26
C GLY A 115 -9.76 10.74 -1.58
N ALA A 116 -9.76 10.01 -2.70
CA ALA A 116 -10.94 9.31 -3.21
C ALA A 116 -11.07 7.88 -2.67
N SER A 117 -9.97 7.19 -2.34
CA SER A 117 -10.01 5.80 -1.87
C SER A 117 -10.91 5.60 -0.63
N PRO A 118 -10.94 6.51 0.37
CA PRO A 118 -11.82 6.33 1.53
C PRO A 118 -13.29 6.53 1.18
N ILE A 119 -13.59 7.39 0.19
CA ILE A 119 -14.97 7.65 -0.27
C ILE A 119 -15.50 6.40 -0.99
N VAL A 120 -14.69 5.81 -1.87
CA VAL A 120 -15.00 4.57 -2.60
C VAL A 120 -15.19 3.40 -1.64
N ALA A 121 -14.25 3.23 -0.70
CA ALA A 121 -14.33 2.20 0.33
C ALA A 121 -15.62 2.31 1.16
N ARG A 122 -15.94 3.52 1.63
CA ARG A 122 -17.17 3.76 2.39
C ARG A 122 -18.42 3.43 1.58
N ALA A 123 -18.46 3.75 0.30
CA ALA A 123 -19.60 3.43 -0.57
C ALA A 123 -19.79 1.90 -0.69
N ALA A 124 -18.71 1.13 -0.85
CA ALA A 124 -18.76 -0.34 -0.87
C ALA A 124 -19.24 -0.90 0.47
N HIS A 125 -18.66 -0.43 1.57
CA HIS A 125 -18.95 -0.90 2.92
C HIS A 125 -20.41 -0.61 3.32
N GLN A 126 -20.94 0.58 2.99
CA GLN A 126 -22.35 0.93 3.24
C GLN A 126 -23.35 0.08 2.45
N GLN A 127 -22.92 -0.48 1.31
CA GLN A 127 -23.72 -1.40 0.52
C GLN A 127 -23.65 -2.85 1.02
N GLY A 128 -22.83 -3.12 2.05
CA GLY A 128 -22.72 -4.44 2.69
C GLY A 128 -21.66 -5.35 2.08
N ALA A 129 -20.85 -4.88 1.14
CA ALA A 129 -19.75 -5.64 0.58
C ALA A 129 -18.58 -5.76 1.58
N LEU A 130 -17.93 -6.93 1.61
CA LEU A 130 -16.66 -7.10 2.31
C LEU A 130 -15.61 -6.21 1.63
N THR A 131 -15.19 -5.14 2.32
CA THR A 131 -14.38 -4.08 1.72
C THR A 131 -12.94 -4.18 2.19
N ILE A 132 -12.04 -4.52 1.26
CA ILE A 132 -10.61 -4.69 1.54
C ILE A 132 -9.82 -3.65 0.77
N ALA A 133 -8.98 -2.89 1.46
CA ALA A 133 -8.04 -2.00 0.80
C ALA A 133 -6.65 -2.61 0.72
N VAL A 134 -6.04 -2.57 -0.46
CA VAL A 134 -4.64 -2.95 -0.69
C VAL A 134 -3.92 -1.72 -1.24
N VAL A 135 -3.08 -1.10 -0.43
CA VAL A 135 -2.49 0.20 -0.77
C VAL A 135 -0.98 0.21 -0.60
N THR A 136 -0.29 1.04 -1.39
CA THR A 136 1.15 1.22 -1.26
C THR A 136 1.49 2.54 -0.57
N ARG A 137 2.47 2.52 0.34
CA ARG A 137 3.15 3.74 0.80
C ARG A 137 4.20 4.18 -0.21
N PRO A 138 4.41 5.49 -0.41
CA PRO A 138 5.40 5.99 -1.36
C PRO A 138 6.81 5.60 -0.93
N PHE A 139 7.75 5.55 -1.89
CA PHE A 139 9.16 5.40 -1.58
C PHE A 139 9.69 6.59 -0.79
N SER A 140 10.68 6.37 0.08
CA SER A 140 11.33 7.43 0.85
C SER A 140 11.90 8.56 -0.03
N PHE A 141 12.35 8.24 -1.26
CA PHE A 141 12.90 9.23 -2.19
C PHE A 141 11.84 10.17 -2.79
N GLU A 142 10.55 9.82 -2.71
CA GLU A 142 9.46 10.65 -3.24
C GLU A 142 9.19 11.89 -2.36
N GLY A 143 9.75 11.91 -1.15
CA GLY A 143 9.82 13.07 -0.28
C GLY A 143 8.78 13.07 0.85
N PRO A 144 9.05 13.83 1.93
CA PRO A 144 8.29 13.77 3.19
C PRO A 144 6.84 14.23 3.05
N GLN A 145 6.54 15.12 2.09
CA GLN A 145 5.17 15.59 1.86
C GLN A 145 4.27 14.45 1.35
N ARG A 146 4.78 13.59 0.44
CA ARG A 146 4.04 12.41 -0.03
C ARG A 146 3.85 11.40 1.10
N SER A 147 4.87 11.15 1.91
CA SER A 147 4.77 10.25 3.07
C SER A 147 3.75 10.73 4.10
N ALA A 148 3.71 12.04 4.40
CA ALA A 148 2.73 12.61 5.33
C ALA A 148 1.29 12.53 4.78
N SER A 149 1.12 12.80 3.48
CA SER A 149 -0.16 12.63 2.78
C SER A 149 -0.63 11.17 2.84
N ALA A 150 0.27 10.22 2.58
CA ALA A 150 -0.02 8.79 2.63
C ALA A 150 -0.43 8.32 4.04
N ALA A 151 0.25 8.82 5.08
CA ALA A 151 -0.11 8.48 6.46
C ALA A 151 -1.54 8.92 6.81
N LEU A 152 -1.93 10.12 6.39
CA LEU A 152 -3.29 10.64 6.57
C LEU A 152 -4.32 9.83 5.78
N GLY A 153 -4.02 9.51 4.52
CA GLY A 153 -4.89 8.69 3.66
C GLY A 153 -5.13 7.31 4.24
N ILE A 154 -4.07 6.61 4.67
CA ILE A 154 -4.14 5.30 5.34
C ILE A 154 -5.00 5.36 6.60
N GLU A 155 -4.90 6.41 7.42
CA GLU A 155 -5.71 6.54 8.63
C GLU A 155 -7.19 6.75 8.32
N ASN A 156 -7.49 7.53 7.29
CA ASN A 156 -8.86 7.76 6.84
C ASN A 156 -9.45 6.49 6.22
N LEU A 157 -8.69 5.82 5.35
CA LEU A 157 -9.12 4.59 4.68
C LEU A 157 -9.39 3.47 5.69
N ARG A 158 -8.55 3.34 6.72
CA ARG A 158 -8.72 2.35 7.81
C ARG A 158 -10.08 2.43 8.51
N LYS A 159 -10.69 3.61 8.57
CA LYS A 159 -11.99 3.81 9.22
C LYS A 159 -13.16 3.35 8.35
N GLU A 160 -12.92 3.17 7.05
CA GLU A 160 -13.94 2.92 6.04
C GLU A 160 -13.90 1.49 5.47
N VAL A 161 -12.88 0.70 5.80
CA VAL A 161 -12.67 -0.68 5.30
C VAL A 161 -12.76 -1.72 6.40
N ASP A 162 -13.05 -2.96 6.03
CA ASP A 162 -13.00 -4.11 6.91
C ASP A 162 -11.56 -4.55 7.21
N ALA A 163 -10.73 -4.60 6.15
CA ALA A 163 -9.32 -4.95 6.24
C ALA A 163 -8.47 -4.02 5.36
N LEU A 164 -7.30 -3.64 5.86
CA LEU A 164 -6.35 -2.76 5.19
C LEU A 164 -4.97 -3.42 5.15
N ILE A 165 -4.51 -3.75 3.94
CA ILE A 165 -3.18 -4.23 3.64
C ILE A 165 -2.35 -3.04 3.16
N VAL A 166 -1.27 -2.73 3.89
CA VAL A 166 -0.36 -1.64 3.56
C VAL A 166 0.97 -2.21 3.09
N ILE A 167 1.36 -1.88 1.86
CA ILE A 167 2.60 -2.33 1.23
C ILE A 167 3.61 -1.18 1.25
N PRO A 168 4.70 -1.26 2.04
CA PRO A 168 5.77 -0.27 1.99
C PRO A 168 6.62 -0.43 0.73
N ASN A 169 6.58 0.56 -0.17
CA ASN A 169 7.40 0.50 -1.39
C ASN A 169 8.91 0.39 -1.11
N ASP A 170 9.39 0.96 0.01
CA ASP A 170 10.80 0.83 0.40
C ASP A 170 11.23 -0.64 0.61
N ARG A 171 10.34 -1.52 1.05
CA ARG A 171 10.65 -2.96 1.22
C ARG A 171 10.79 -3.69 -0.10
N LEU A 172 10.16 -3.18 -1.16
CA LEU A 172 10.31 -3.71 -2.51
C LEU A 172 11.72 -3.50 -3.05
N LEU A 173 12.42 -2.46 -2.57
CA LEU A 173 13.83 -2.22 -2.90
C LEU A 173 14.77 -3.21 -2.22
N GLU A 174 14.41 -3.74 -1.05
CA GLU A 174 15.20 -4.76 -0.35
C GLU A 174 15.12 -6.12 -1.05
N LEU A 175 14.00 -6.39 -1.70
CA LEU A 175 13.74 -7.58 -2.51
C LEU A 175 14.30 -7.49 -3.94
N SER A 176 14.70 -6.30 -4.39
CA SER A 176 15.14 -6.05 -5.76
C SER A 176 16.66 -5.90 -5.83
N ASP A 177 17.24 -6.26 -6.99
CA ASP A 177 18.65 -6.01 -7.24
C ASP A 177 18.97 -4.51 -7.19
N ARG A 178 20.15 -4.16 -6.64
CA ARG A 178 20.62 -2.77 -6.48
C ARG A 178 20.73 -1.97 -7.79
N THR A 179 20.53 -2.63 -8.94
CA THR A 179 20.57 -2.06 -10.29
C THR A 179 19.18 -1.81 -10.88
N ILE A 180 18.10 -2.01 -10.14
CA ILE A 180 16.74 -1.82 -10.65
C ILE A 180 16.52 -0.36 -11.09
N GLY A 181 15.97 -0.20 -12.30
CA GLY A 181 15.58 1.12 -12.82
C GLY A 181 14.31 1.63 -12.13
N ILE A 182 14.10 2.95 -12.13
CA ILE A 182 12.93 3.58 -11.48
C ILE A 182 11.60 3.02 -12.01
N VAL A 183 11.52 2.75 -13.32
CA VAL A 183 10.32 2.20 -13.95
C VAL A 183 10.03 0.81 -13.41
N ASP A 184 11.05 -0.03 -13.29
CA ASP A 184 10.89 -1.39 -12.79
C ASP A 184 10.59 -1.41 -11.30
N ALA A 185 11.12 -0.47 -10.51
CA ALA A 185 10.77 -0.32 -9.10
C ALA A 185 9.26 -0.03 -8.90
N PHE A 186 8.67 0.86 -9.70
CA PHE A 186 7.22 1.09 -9.66
C PHE A 186 6.43 -0.12 -10.16
N LYS A 187 6.94 -0.85 -11.17
CA LYS A 187 6.29 -2.11 -11.59
C LYS A 187 6.27 -3.14 -10.47
N THR A 188 7.34 -3.22 -9.65
CA THR A 188 7.37 -4.09 -8.47
C THR A 188 6.27 -3.72 -7.48
N ALA A 189 5.96 -2.42 -7.31
CA ALA A 189 4.84 -1.98 -6.48
C ALA A 189 3.49 -2.42 -7.05
N ASP A 190 3.27 -2.29 -8.37
CA ASP A 190 2.06 -2.81 -9.02
C ASP A 190 1.95 -4.33 -8.83
N THR A 191 3.06 -5.06 -8.94
CA THR A 191 3.10 -6.53 -8.73
C THR A 191 2.77 -6.89 -7.29
N ALA A 192 3.22 -6.10 -6.31
CA ALA A 192 2.87 -6.32 -4.91
C ALA A 192 1.37 -6.08 -4.65
N LEU A 193 0.77 -5.05 -5.27
CA LEU A 193 -0.67 -4.80 -5.24
C LEU A 193 -1.47 -5.95 -5.87
N LEU A 194 -1.04 -6.42 -7.04
CA LEU A 194 -1.60 -7.62 -7.69
C LEU A 194 -1.55 -8.79 -6.73
N ALA A 195 -0.39 -9.08 -6.14
CA ALA A 195 -0.23 -10.25 -5.30
C ALA A 195 -1.12 -10.20 -4.05
N GLY A 196 -1.32 -9.02 -3.45
CA GLY A 196 -2.24 -8.82 -2.34
C GLY A 196 -3.71 -9.13 -2.69
N VAL A 197 -4.18 -8.69 -3.86
CA VAL A 197 -5.54 -9.00 -4.36
C VAL A 197 -5.66 -10.46 -4.79
N GLN A 198 -4.66 -10.95 -5.53
CA GLN A 198 -4.60 -12.32 -6.03
C GLN A 198 -4.59 -13.34 -4.88
N GLY A 199 -3.83 -13.09 -3.81
CA GLY A 199 -3.73 -14.03 -2.69
C GLY A 199 -5.06 -14.36 -2.02
N ILE A 200 -6.00 -13.40 -2.00
CA ILE A 200 -7.34 -13.61 -1.44
C ILE A 200 -8.31 -14.12 -2.52
N THR A 201 -8.25 -13.58 -3.74
CA THR A 201 -9.14 -14.00 -4.83
C THR A 201 -8.86 -15.44 -5.30
N ASP A 202 -7.61 -15.89 -5.30
CA ASP A 202 -7.25 -17.28 -5.62
C ASP A 202 -7.83 -18.27 -4.60
N LEU A 203 -7.95 -17.90 -3.32
CA LEU A 203 -8.56 -18.76 -2.31
C LEU A 203 -10.05 -19.03 -2.59
N ILE A 204 -10.75 -18.05 -3.16
CA ILE A 204 -12.20 -18.07 -3.39
C ILE A 204 -12.54 -18.58 -4.79
N THR A 205 -11.80 -18.13 -5.81
CA THR A 205 -12.21 -18.32 -7.22
C THR A 205 -11.45 -19.42 -7.95
N SER A 206 -10.28 -19.84 -7.46
CA SER A 206 -9.51 -20.88 -8.13
C SER A 206 -10.17 -22.24 -7.94
N ASN A 207 -9.95 -23.13 -8.91
CA ASN A 207 -10.34 -24.54 -8.83
C ASN A 207 -9.43 -25.28 -7.85
N SER A 208 -9.54 -24.90 -6.58
CA SER A 208 -8.73 -25.40 -5.47
C SER A 208 -9.16 -26.83 -5.12
N TYR A 209 -8.18 -27.69 -4.83
CA TYR A 209 -8.44 -29.03 -4.31
C TYR A 209 -9.08 -28.99 -2.91
N ILE A 210 -8.69 -28.01 -2.10
CA ILE A 210 -9.37 -27.65 -0.85
C ILE A 210 -9.87 -26.23 -1.02
N HIS A 211 -11.19 -26.10 -1.18
CA HIS A 211 -11.87 -24.84 -1.38
C HIS A 211 -12.12 -24.13 -0.05
N VAL A 212 -11.91 -22.82 -0.03
CA VAL A 212 -12.28 -21.93 1.06
C VAL A 212 -13.49 -21.12 0.60
N ASP A 213 -14.56 -21.14 1.38
CA ASP A 213 -15.77 -20.42 1.00
C ASP A 213 -15.67 -18.91 1.32
N PHE A 214 -16.59 -18.11 0.77
CA PHE A 214 -16.60 -16.67 1.03
C PHE A 214 -16.89 -16.34 2.50
N ASN A 215 -17.69 -17.16 3.20
CA ASN A 215 -18.05 -16.89 4.60
C ASN A 215 -16.86 -17.10 5.54
N ASP A 216 -15.99 -18.05 5.23
CA ASP A 216 -14.71 -18.29 5.91
C ASP A 216 -13.79 -17.06 5.79
N VAL A 217 -13.61 -16.56 4.56
CA VAL A 217 -12.82 -15.33 4.32
C VAL A 217 -13.44 -14.12 5.02
N ASN A 218 -14.77 -13.98 4.93
CA ASN A 218 -15.51 -12.91 5.59
C ASN A 218 -15.37 -12.98 7.12
N ALA A 219 -15.39 -14.17 7.72
CA ALA A 219 -15.23 -14.34 9.17
C ALA A 219 -13.86 -13.84 9.69
N ILE A 220 -12.81 -13.95 8.87
CA ILE A 220 -11.46 -13.52 9.25
C ILE A 220 -11.20 -12.04 8.95
N LEU A 221 -11.68 -11.54 7.81
CA LEU A 221 -11.31 -10.22 7.31
C LEU A 221 -12.30 -9.12 7.70
N ARG A 222 -13.54 -9.47 8.04
CA ARG A 222 -14.56 -8.47 8.38
C ARG A 222 -14.21 -7.75 9.68
N GLY A 223 -14.08 -6.42 9.62
CA GLY A 223 -13.68 -5.60 10.76
C GLY A 223 -12.30 -5.93 11.36
N ALA A 224 -11.43 -6.61 10.62
CA ALA A 224 -10.11 -7.02 11.09
C ALA A 224 -9.10 -5.86 11.25
N GLY A 225 -9.37 -4.71 10.62
CA GLY A 225 -8.53 -3.53 10.70
C GLY A 225 -7.26 -3.68 9.87
N THR A 226 -6.08 -3.78 10.49
CA THR A 226 -4.84 -4.03 9.74
C THR A 226 -4.79 -5.51 9.33
N ALA A 227 -4.40 -5.76 8.08
CA ALA A 227 -3.98 -7.07 7.64
C ALA A 227 -2.54 -7.00 7.10
N LEU A 228 -1.79 -8.07 7.31
CA LEU A 228 -0.43 -8.24 6.82
C LEU A 228 -0.42 -9.34 5.76
N PHE A 229 0.44 -9.17 4.77
CA PHE A 229 0.51 -10.02 3.59
C PHE A 229 1.93 -10.53 3.38
N GLY A 230 2.09 -11.85 3.27
CA GLY A 230 3.37 -12.51 3.05
C GLY A 230 3.27 -13.57 1.96
N ILE A 231 4.30 -13.64 1.11
CA ILE A 231 4.43 -14.70 0.10
C ILE A 231 5.81 -15.33 0.25
N GLY A 232 5.85 -16.65 0.15
CA GLY A 232 7.07 -17.41 -0.01
C GLY A 232 6.92 -18.47 -1.10
N SER A 233 8.04 -18.76 -1.76
CA SER A 233 8.12 -19.84 -2.74
C SER A 233 9.43 -20.59 -2.53
N ALA A 234 9.39 -21.91 -2.63
CA ALA A 234 10.57 -22.75 -2.49
C ALA A 234 10.44 -24.03 -3.33
N ARG A 235 11.57 -24.68 -3.57
CA ARG A 235 11.72 -25.89 -4.39
C ARG A 235 12.60 -26.90 -3.66
N GLY A 236 12.49 -28.17 -4.05
CA GLY A 236 13.30 -29.25 -3.49
C GLY A 236 12.71 -29.88 -2.23
N GLU A 237 13.59 -30.42 -1.36
CA GLU A 237 13.19 -31.04 -0.09
C GLU A 237 12.71 -29.98 0.90
N ASP A 238 11.67 -30.28 1.67
CA ASP A 238 11.02 -29.34 2.61
C ASP A 238 10.48 -28.03 1.99
N ARG A 239 10.24 -28.02 0.67
CA ARG A 239 9.74 -26.85 -0.08
C ARG A 239 8.52 -26.17 0.55
N ALA A 240 7.54 -26.92 1.07
CA ALA A 240 6.37 -26.31 1.70
C ALA A 240 6.71 -25.60 3.02
N THR A 241 7.57 -26.19 3.84
CA THR A 241 8.03 -25.59 5.10
C THR A 241 8.88 -24.35 4.84
N GLN A 242 9.81 -24.42 3.89
CA GLN A 242 10.65 -23.28 3.50
C GLN A 242 9.81 -22.14 2.90
N ALA A 243 8.85 -22.46 2.04
CA ALA A 243 7.94 -21.46 1.49
C ALA A 243 7.11 -20.78 2.59
N ALA A 244 6.62 -21.55 3.58
CA ALA A 244 5.92 -20.98 4.72
C ALA A 244 6.83 -20.09 5.58
N GLU A 245 8.08 -20.50 5.82
CA GLU A 245 9.07 -19.70 6.55
C GLU A 245 9.33 -18.36 5.86
N ILE A 246 9.57 -18.38 4.54
CA ILE A 246 9.76 -17.17 3.73
C ILE A 246 8.50 -16.28 3.78
N ALA A 247 7.31 -16.88 3.75
CA ALA A 247 6.05 -16.14 3.78
C ALA A 247 5.87 -15.40 5.12
N ILE A 248 6.14 -16.04 6.26
CA ILE A 248 6.00 -15.43 7.59
C ILE A 248 7.12 -14.44 7.93
N SER A 249 8.25 -14.51 7.21
CA SER A 249 9.37 -13.57 7.33
C SER A 249 9.48 -12.62 6.14
N SER A 250 8.41 -12.50 5.33
CA SER A 250 8.43 -11.73 4.10
C SER A 250 8.69 -10.24 4.40
N PRO A 251 9.56 -9.55 3.65
CA PRO A 251 9.80 -8.11 3.82
C PRO A 251 8.56 -7.24 3.62
N LEU A 252 7.50 -7.78 3.01
CA LEU A 252 6.21 -7.12 2.86
C LEU A 252 5.46 -6.98 4.20
N LEU A 253 5.87 -7.77 5.21
CA LEU A 253 5.36 -7.69 6.57
C LEU A 253 6.12 -6.56 7.30
N GLU A 254 5.46 -5.40 7.48
CA GLU A 254 6.05 -4.30 8.27
C GLU A 254 6.26 -4.67 9.74
N GLU A 255 5.39 -5.53 10.26
CA GLU A 255 5.36 -5.99 11.63
C GLU A 255 5.35 -7.53 11.66
N SER A 256 5.67 -8.11 12.82
CA SER A 256 5.54 -9.55 12.99
C SER A 256 4.07 -9.97 12.85
N ILE A 257 3.84 -11.16 12.29
CA ILE A 257 2.49 -11.77 12.29
C ILE A 257 2.07 -12.27 13.68
N GLU A 258 2.99 -12.20 14.66
CA GLU A 258 2.69 -12.45 16.07
C GLU A 258 1.54 -11.54 16.55
N GLY A 259 0.52 -12.14 17.15
CA GLY A 259 -0.65 -11.42 17.66
C GLY A 259 -1.80 -11.25 16.65
N ALA A 260 -1.69 -11.82 15.45
CA ALA A 260 -2.84 -11.98 14.56
C ALA A 260 -3.81 -13.02 15.15
N HIS A 261 -5.10 -12.64 15.30
CA HIS A 261 -6.18 -13.54 15.73
C HIS A 261 -6.85 -14.30 14.58
N GLY A 262 -6.51 -13.98 13.32
CA GLY A 262 -6.98 -14.69 12.15
C GLY A 262 -5.89 -14.82 11.08
N ALA A 263 -5.87 -15.95 10.38
CA ALA A 263 -4.96 -16.18 9.26
C ALA A 263 -5.62 -16.95 8.12
N LEU A 264 -5.40 -16.49 6.89
CA LEU A 264 -5.69 -17.19 5.65
C LEU A 264 -4.39 -17.72 5.06
N ILE A 265 -4.33 -19.00 4.73
CA ILE A 265 -3.14 -19.64 4.16
C ILE A 265 -3.53 -20.26 2.81
N ASN A 266 -2.95 -19.78 1.72
CA ASN A 266 -3.05 -20.45 0.42
C ASN A 266 -1.78 -21.25 0.16
N ILE A 267 -1.91 -22.55 -0.09
CA ILE A 267 -0.80 -23.40 -0.54
C ILE A 267 -1.06 -23.77 -2.00
N ALA A 268 -0.15 -23.36 -2.89
CA ALA A 268 -0.20 -23.69 -4.30
C ALA A 268 1.03 -24.49 -4.70
N GLY A 269 0.85 -25.58 -5.46
CA GLY A 269 1.97 -26.41 -5.90
C GLY A 269 1.56 -27.53 -6.85
N PRO A 270 2.50 -28.40 -7.25
CA PRO A 270 2.23 -29.55 -8.12
C PRO A 270 1.36 -30.61 -7.47
N THR A 271 0.76 -31.47 -8.29
CA THR A 271 -0.11 -32.57 -7.82
C THR A 271 0.61 -33.62 -6.96
N ASP A 272 1.96 -33.62 -6.94
CA ASP A 272 2.77 -34.50 -6.10
C ASP A 272 2.98 -33.99 -4.66
N LEU A 273 2.41 -32.83 -4.31
CA LEU A 273 2.46 -32.27 -2.96
C LEU A 273 1.85 -33.23 -1.93
N LYS A 274 2.63 -33.58 -0.91
CA LYS A 274 2.20 -34.51 0.13
C LYS A 274 1.45 -33.80 1.24
N LEU A 275 0.52 -34.53 1.87
CA LEU A 275 -0.20 -34.04 3.05
C LEU A 275 0.74 -33.61 4.19
N GLN A 276 1.86 -34.31 4.38
CA GLN A 276 2.84 -33.97 5.41
C GLN A 276 3.53 -32.62 5.14
N GLU A 277 3.80 -32.30 3.87
CA GLU A 277 4.38 -31.01 3.47
C GLU A 277 3.39 -29.87 3.77
N ALA A 278 2.13 -30.02 3.35
CA ALA A 278 1.08 -29.03 3.64
C ALA A 278 0.83 -28.86 5.15
N ALA A 279 0.77 -29.97 5.89
CA ALA A 279 0.57 -29.94 7.35
C ALA A 279 1.74 -29.25 8.08
N ALA A 280 2.98 -29.45 7.62
CA ALA A 280 4.15 -28.79 8.19
C ALA A 280 4.13 -27.27 7.94
N ALA A 281 3.74 -26.85 6.74
CA ALA A 281 3.57 -25.42 6.40
C ALA A 281 2.51 -24.75 7.29
N VAL A 282 1.31 -25.34 7.42
CA VAL A 282 0.24 -24.80 8.28
C VAL A 282 0.67 -24.76 9.75
N ALA A 283 1.32 -25.81 10.24
CA ALA A 283 1.81 -25.86 11.62
C ALA A 283 2.90 -24.82 11.92
N LEU A 284 3.70 -24.44 10.92
CA LEU A 284 4.69 -23.37 11.05
C LEU A 284 4.00 -22.02 11.21
N VAL A 285 3.03 -21.70 10.35
CA VAL A 285 2.25 -20.45 10.44
C VAL A 285 1.48 -20.40 11.77
N GLN A 286 0.86 -21.51 12.19
CA GLN A 286 0.12 -21.59 13.45
C GLN A 286 1.00 -21.25 14.67
N LYS A 287 2.28 -21.60 14.65
CA LYS A 287 3.22 -21.29 15.74
C LYS A 287 3.64 -19.82 15.76
N ALA A 288 3.52 -19.13 14.63
CA ALA A 288 3.94 -17.74 14.47
C ALA A 288 2.82 -16.73 14.79
N ILE A 289 1.56 -17.16 14.81
CA ILE A 289 0.39 -16.32 15.13
C ILE A 289 -0.13 -16.59 16.55
N HIS A 290 -1.23 -15.92 16.95
CA HIS A 290 -1.80 -16.10 18.28
C HIS A 290 -2.28 -17.56 18.50
N PRO A 291 -2.08 -18.18 19.68
CA PRO A 291 -2.44 -19.59 19.93
C PRO A 291 -3.93 -19.91 19.75
N GLU A 292 -4.79 -18.92 19.96
CA GLU A 292 -6.25 -19.03 19.78
C GLU A 292 -6.70 -18.47 18.42
N ALA A 293 -5.78 -18.18 17.50
CA ALA A 293 -6.10 -17.64 16.20
C ALA A 293 -6.90 -18.65 15.36
N GLN A 294 -7.89 -18.14 14.63
CA GLN A 294 -8.60 -18.92 13.63
C GLN A 294 -7.75 -19.02 12.35
N ILE A 295 -7.51 -20.25 11.90
CA ILE A 295 -6.77 -20.50 10.66
C ILE A 295 -7.70 -21.13 9.64
N ILE A 296 -7.77 -20.50 8.47
CA ILE A 296 -8.40 -21.04 7.28
C ILE A 296 -7.30 -21.25 6.25
N TRP A 297 -7.33 -22.40 5.58
CA TRP A 297 -6.32 -22.73 4.60
C TRP A 297 -6.92 -23.41 3.37
N GLY A 298 -6.40 -23.03 2.21
CA GLY A 298 -6.75 -23.58 0.91
C GLY A 298 -5.56 -24.31 0.29
N LEU A 299 -5.88 -25.20 -0.66
CA LEU A 299 -4.88 -25.94 -1.42
C LEU A 299 -5.23 -25.90 -2.91
N SER A 300 -4.32 -25.37 -3.72
CA SER A 300 -4.38 -25.36 -5.18
C SER A 300 -3.32 -26.31 -5.74
N LEU A 301 -3.74 -27.25 -6.61
CA LEU A 301 -2.85 -28.21 -7.25
C LEU A 301 -2.80 -27.94 -8.75
N ASP A 302 -1.62 -27.59 -9.26
CA ASP A 302 -1.38 -27.35 -10.69
C ASP A 302 0.02 -27.82 -11.08
N ASP A 303 0.11 -28.72 -12.07
CA ASP A 303 1.38 -29.25 -12.56
C ASP A 303 2.24 -28.17 -13.28
N ALA A 304 1.66 -27.02 -13.61
CA ALA A 304 2.40 -25.86 -14.12
C ALA A 304 3.45 -25.33 -13.13
N TYR A 305 3.28 -25.58 -11.82
CA TYR A 305 4.27 -25.22 -10.79
C TYR A 305 5.55 -26.07 -10.85
N GLY A 306 5.55 -27.21 -11.55
CA GLY A 306 6.72 -28.08 -11.66
C GLY A 306 7.15 -28.63 -10.30
N ASP A 307 8.25 -28.14 -9.74
CA ASP A 307 8.76 -28.53 -8.42
C ASP A 307 8.54 -27.47 -7.33
N GLU A 308 7.93 -26.34 -7.66
CA GLU A 308 7.75 -25.18 -6.80
C GLU A 308 6.49 -25.29 -5.93
N VAL A 309 6.63 -24.93 -4.66
CA VAL A 309 5.49 -24.69 -3.77
C VAL A 309 5.48 -23.23 -3.36
N ARG A 310 4.34 -22.59 -3.52
CA ARG A 310 4.07 -21.22 -3.11
C ARG A 310 3.12 -21.23 -1.93
N VAL A 311 3.48 -20.49 -0.89
CA VAL A 311 2.65 -20.27 0.29
C VAL A 311 2.37 -18.78 0.41
N THR A 312 1.09 -18.42 0.44
CA THR A 312 0.62 -17.07 0.70
C THR A 312 -0.06 -17.03 2.05
N VAL A 313 0.33 -16.09 2.90
CA VAL A 313 -0.23 -15.91 4.24
C VAL A 313 -0.82 -14.51 4.33
N ILE A 314 -2.10 -14.41 4.69
CA ILE A 314 -2.76 -13.17 5.07
C ILE A 314 -3.09 -13.27 6.55
N ALA A 315 -2.43 -12.47 7.37
CA ALA A 315 -2.68 -12.40 8.81
C ALA A 315 -3.53 -11.15 9.11
N ALA A 316 -4.55 -11.26 9.95
CA ALA A 316 -5.48 -10.19 10.23
C ALA A 316 -5.95 -10.21 11.69
N GLY A 317 -6.59 -9.13 12.12
CA GLY A 317 -7.13 -9.01 13.48
C GLY A 317 -6.01 -8.86 14.51
N PHE A 318 -5.09 -7.92 14.29
CA PHE A 318 -4.03 -7.60 15.25
C PHE A 318 -4.60 -6.80 16.42
N ASP A 319 -4.13 -7.09 17.63
CA ASP A 319 -4.47 -6.30 18.82
C ASP A 319 -4.04 -4.83 18.62
N ALA A 320 -4.97 -3.89 18.73
CA ALA A 320 -4.70 -2.45 18.58
C ALA A 320 -3.69 -1.87 19.62
N ASN A 321 -3.22 -2.70 20.56
CA ASN A 321 -2.31 -2.35 21.64
C ASN A 321 -0.86 -2.86 21.46
N SER A 322 -0.53 -3.49 20.32
CA SER A 322 0.85 -3.93 20.03
C SER A 322 1.76 -2.81 19.52
N LYS A 323 1.25 -1.57 19.35
CA LYS A 323 2.10 -0.38 19.36
C LYS A 323 2.76 -0.28 20.72
N LYS A 324 3.90 -0.95 20.92
CA LYS A 324 4.84 -0.57 21.97
C LYS A 324 5.04 0.93 21.82
N PRO A 325 4.64 1.75 22.80
CA PRO A 325 5.15 3.09 22.86
C PRO A 325 6.67 2.91 22.91
N ASP A 326 7.41 3.60 22.05
CA ASP A 326 8.81 3.88 22.33
C ASP A 326 8.84 4.50 23.74
N GLN A 327 9.08 3.65 24.74
CA GLN A 327 9.32 4.12 26.09
C GLN A 327 10.64 4.88 26.00
N PRO A 328 10.66 6.18 26.36
CA PRO A 328 11.92 6.86 26.57
C PRO A 328 12.71 6.03 27.57
N ALA A 329 13.96 5.71 27.24
CA ALA A 329 14.83 4.96 28.11
C ALA A 329 14.85 5.63 29.50
N GLU A 330 14.19 5.02 30.49
CA GLU A 330 14.26 5.44 31.87
C GLU A 330 15.68 5.17 32.37
N GLU A 331 16.46 6.24 32.55
CA GLU A 331 17.71 6.20 33.29
C GLU A 331 17.44 5.68 34.70
N LYS A 332 17.95 4.47 34.97
CA LYS A 332 18.04 3.87 36.31
C LYS A 332 18.74 4.84 37.27
N PRO A 333 18.17 5.17 38.44
CA PRO A 333 18.88 5.88 39.49
C PRO A 333 20.00 5.00 40.05
N ALA A 334 21.23 5.49 40.03
CA ALA A 334 22.38 4.85 40.66
C ALA A 334 22.20 4.85 42.19
N ALA A 335 22.10 3.66 42.79
CA ALA A 335 22.08 3.47 44.23
C ALA A 335 23.45 3.85 44.84
N ALA A 336 23.42 4.76 45.81
CA ALA A 336 24.56 5.20 46.59
C ALA A 336 25.14 4.05 47.44
N LYS A 337 26.45 3.83 47.37
CA LYS A 337 27.20 3.01 48.33
C LYS A 337 27.77 3.91 49.41
N GLU A 338 27.41 3.61 50.66
CA GLU A 338 28.04 4.12 51.87
C GLU A 338 29.54 3.80 51.89
N ASN A 339 30.35 4.78 52.30
CA ASN A 339 31.68 4.53 52.85
C ASN A 339 31.92 5.47 54.03
N THR A 340 32.03 4.84 55.20
CA THR A 340 32.38 5.39 56.50
C THR A 340 33.83 5.83 56.59
N VAL A 341 34.10 6.98 57.21
CA VAL A 341 35.36 7.22 57.94
C VAL A 341 35.11 8.16 59.14
N PRO A 342 35.77 7.93 60.30
CA PRO A 342 35.32 8.41 61.60
C PRO A 342 35.94 9.74 62.07
N LEU A 343 35.32 10.25 63.13
CA LEU A 343 35.52 11.50 63.85
C LEU A 343 36.85 11.56 64.64
N SER A 344 37.64 12.63 64.47
CA SER A 344 38.60 13.06 65.49
C SER A 344 39.12 14.51 65.33
N ALA A 345 39.07 15.23 66.46
CA ALA A 345 39.96 16.30 66.94
C ALA A 345 39.72 17.79 66.54
N LEU A 346 39.00 18.49 67.42
CA LEU A 346 39.42 19.69 68.19
C LEU A 346 40.35 20.72 67.52
N SER A 347 39.86 21.96 67.34
CA SER A 347 40.27 23.13 68.16
C SER A 347 39.97 24.49 67.50
N ALA A 348 39.65 25.44 68.39
CA ALA A 348 39.82 26.90 68.29
C ALA A 348 38.89 27.69 67.34
N GLY A 349 38.03 28.50 67.97
CA GLY A 349 37.34 29.60 67.29
C GLY A 349 38.25 30.78 66.99
N VAL A 350 37.71 31.75 66.24
CA VAL A 350 37.83 33.21 66.41
C VAL A 350 37.18 33.91 65.20
N GLN A 351 36.17 34.73 65.51
CA GLN A 351 35.77 36.04 64.94
C GLN A 351 35.72 36.30 63.42
N ALA A 352 34.59 36.90 63.01
CA ALA A 352 34.36 37.61 61.74
C ALA A 352 35.27 38.86 61.59
N PRO A 353 35.45 39.38 60.36
CA PRO A 353 34.55 40.44 59.91
C PRO A 353 34.14 40.41 58.42
N ALA A 354 33.04 41.12 58.15
CA ALA A 354 32.44 41.37 56.86
C ALA A 354 33.36 42.05 55.83
N GLN A 355 33.26 41.62 54.56
CA GLN A 355 33.72 42.37 53.39
C GLN A 355 32.58 42.51 52.38
N GLN A 356 32.50 43.72 51.81
CA GLN A 356 31.49 44.21 50.87
C GLN A 356 31.43 43.41 49.55
N PRO A 357 30.27 43.32 48.88
CA PRO A 357 30.14 42.68 47.58
C PRO A 357 30.72 43.56 46.45
N GLN A 358 31.63 43.00 45.66
CA GLN A 358 32.00 43.54 44.34
C GLN A 358 31.01 43.04 43.26
N PRO A 359 30.67 43.87 42.27
CA PRO A 359 29.69 43.53 41.23
C PRO A 359 30.24 42.52 40.23
N VAL A 360 29.53 41.39 40.06
CA VAL A 360 29.82 40.37 39.04
C VAL A 360 29.30 40.87 37.69
N GLN A 361 30.21 40.89 36.71
CA GLN A 361 29.96 41.25 35.32
C GLN A 361 29.12 40.16 34.62
N THR A 362 28.02 40.56 33.99
CA THR A 362 27.22 39.74 33.08
C THR A 362 28.02 39.34 31.83
N PRO A 363 28.03 38.06 31.43
CA PRO A 363 28.56 37.64 30.13
C PRO A 363 27.73 38.18 28.97
N ALA A 364 28.42 38.62 27.91
CA ALA A 364 27.86 39.24 26.72
C ALA A 364 27.04 38.26 25.85
N VAL A 365 25.97 38.81 25.27
CA VAL A 365 25.08 38.16 24.28
C VAL A 365 25.83 37.99 22.95
N PRO A 366 25.75 36.84 22.26
CA PRO A 366 26.33 36.67 20.92
C PRO A 366 25.66 37.60 19.90
N GLN A 367 26.45 38.41 19.20
CA GLN A 367 26.00 39.26 18.11
C GLN A 367 25.59 38.43 16.89
N VAL A 368 24.34 38.60 16.45
CA VAL A 368 23.80 38.08 15.20
C VAL A 368 24.32 38.96 14.04
N GLN A 369 24.98 38.36 13.05
CA GLN A 369 25.37 39.04 11.81
C GLN A 369 24.12 39.29 10.94
N PRO A 370 23.92 40.50 10.39
CA PRO A 370 22.79 40.77 9.51
C PRO A 370 22.99 40.10 8.13
N LEU A 371 21.95 39.40 7.68
CA LEU A 371 21.80 38.85 6.34
C LEU A 371 21.95 39.96 5.29
N SER A 372 22.82 39.73 4.30
CA SER A 372 22.98 40.61 3.15
C SER A 372 21.69 40.66 2.33
N SER A 373 21.18 41.86 2.11
CA SER A 373 20.02 42.15 1.27
C SER A 373 20.31 41.80 -0.20
N TYR A 374 19.56 40.84 -0.75
CA TYR A 374 19.51 40.56 -2.18
C TYR A 374 18.79 41.72 -2.89
N ILE A 375 19.49 42.39 -3.82
CA ILE A 375 18.93 43.40 -4.71
C ILE A 375 18.64 42.70 -6.04
N PRO A 376 17.39 42.69 -6.55
CA PRO A 376 17.10 42.13 -7.87
C PRO A 376 17.70 43.04 -8.95
N SER A 377 18.59 42.47 -9.76
CA SER A 377 19.13 43.08 -10.97
C SER A 377 18.01 43.24 -12.00
N THR A 378 17.78 44.46 -12.47
CA THR A 378 16.96 44.74 -13.66
C THR A 378 17.59 44.07 -14.89
N PRO A 379 16.82 43.38 -15.75
CA PRO A 379 17.36 42.78 -16.96
C PRO A 379 17.73 43.85 -17.99
N ASP A 380 18.94 43.71 -18.56
CA ASP A 380 19.45 44.50 -19.67
C ASP A 380 18.51 44.45 -20.89
N GLN A 381 18.15 45.63 -21.40
CA GLN A 381 17.52 45.79 -22.71
C GLN A 381 18.58 45.63 -23.80
N ASN A 382 18.83 44.39 -24.21
CA ASN A 382 19.36 44.07 -25.54
C ASN A 382 19.10 42.59 -25.85
N VAL A 383 17.85 42.30 -26.20
CA VAL A 383 17.49 41.03 -26.84
C VAL A 383 17.05 41.36 -28.25
N ALA A 384 17.81 40.85 -29.22
CA ALA A 384 17.50 40.94 -30.64
C ALA A 384 16.16 40.24 -30.91
N SER A 385 15.27 40.95 -31.60
CA SER A 385 13.98 40.46 -32.06
C SER A 385 14.18 39.30 -33.03
N PHE A 386 13.94 38.06 -32.59
CA PHE A 386 13.72 36.92 -33.49
C PHE A 386 12.23 36.81 -33.78
N ASP A 387 11.76 37.70 -34.65
CA ASP A 387 10.48 37.56 -35.33
C ASP A 387 10.77 37.52 -36.82
N GLN A 388 11.00 36.31 -37.33
CA GLN A 388 11.03 35.96 -38.75
C GLN A 388 11.14 34.44 -38.85
N THR A 389 10.00 33.75 -38.74
CA THR A 389 9.85 32.47 -39.44
C THR A 389 8.72 32.64 -40.43
N THR A 390 9.12 32.47 -41.69
CA THR A 390 8.36 32.56 -42.92
C THR A 390 7.16 31.62 -42.91
N GLU A 391 6.06 32.13 -43.46
CA GLU A 391 4.86 31.41 -43.84
C GLU A 391 5.23 30.11 -44.58
N HIS A 392 4.89 28.95 -43.99
CA HIS A 392 4.81 27.71 -44.73
C HIS A 392 3.37 27.52 -45.22
N GLU A 393 3.27 27.48 -46.54
CA GLU A 393 2.06 27.32 -47.32
C GLU A 393 1.36 25.98 -46.99
N VAL A 394 0.06 26.04 -46.76
CA VAL A 394 -0.80 24.88 -46.48
C VAL A 394 -0.94 24.06 -47.76
N VAL A 395 -0.15 22.99 -47.89
CA VAL A 395 -0.32 22.02 -48.99
C VAL A 395 -1.47 21.08 -48.64
N SER A 396 -2.53 21.16 -49.45
CA SER A 396 -3.70 20.28 -49.39
C SER A 396 -3.35 18.84 -49.77
N ALA A 397 -4.02 17.90 -49.11
CA ALA A 397 -3.92 16.47 -49.34
C ALA A 397 -4.30 16.09 -50.79
N ASN A 398 -3.35 15.49 -51.53
CA ASN A 398 -3.52 14.40 -52.50
C ASN A 398 -2.28 14.29 -53.42
N ASP A 399 -1.22 13.59 -52.99
CA ASP A 399 -0.28 12.93 -53.92
C ASP A 399 0.53 11.82 -53.20
N PRO A 400 0.39 10.52 -53.55
CA PRO A 400 1.08 9.42 -52.87
C PRO A 400 2.36 9.02 -53.62
N GLY A 401 3.37 9.91 -53.65
CA GLY A 401 4.51 9.72 -54.54
C GLY A 401 5.89 10.18 -54.09
N ASP A 402 6.07 10.83 -52.94
CA ASP A 402 7.39 11.39 -52.59
C ASP A 402 7.63 11.42 -51.06
N LEU A 403 8.31 10.39 -50.56
CA LEU A 403 8.84 10.33 -49.20
C LEU A 403 10.37 10.28 -49.29
N ASP A 404 11.00 11.45 -49.29
CA ASP A 404 12.44 11.60 -49.15
C ASP A 404 12.85 11.24 -47.72
N ILE A 405 13.52 10.10 -47.55
CA ILE A 405 14.08 9.67 -46.25
C ILE A 405 15.40 10.43 -46.04
N PRO A 406 15.55 11.19 -44.95
CA PRO A 406 16.78 11.92 -44.67
C PRO A 406 17.96 10.97 -44.37
N ASP A 407 19.15 11.34 -44.86
CA ASP A 407 20.35 10.49 -44.96
C ASP A 407 20.94 9.95 -43.64
N PHE A 408 20.41 10.32 -42.47
CA PHE A 408 20.82 9.71 -41.20
C PHE A 408 20.06 8.41 -40.85
N LEU A 409 19.07 8.04 -41.66
CA LEU A 409 18.29 6.79 -41.56
C LEU A 409 18.57 5.80 -42.70
N ARG A 410 19.68 5.98 -43.44
CA ARG A 410 20.22 5.00 -44.39
C ARG A 410 21.36 4.18 -43.79
#